data_AF-A0A8T5PM78-F1
#
_entry.id   AF-A0A8T5PM78-F1
#
_cell.length_a   1.000
_cell.length_b   1.000
_cell.length_c   1.000
_cell.angle_alpha   90.00
_cell.angle_beta   90.00
_cell.angle_gamma   90.00
#
_symmetry.space_group_name_H-M   'P 1'
#
loop_
_entity.id
_entity.type
_entity.pdbx_description
1 polymer ?
#
loop_
_entity_poly.entity_id
_entity_poly.type
_entity_poly.pdbx_seq_one_letter_code
_entity_poly.pdbx_strand_id
1 'polypeptide(L)'
;QGITDYDEIKEKILEDENKIEPWRYCKLLNLDKDKFKDEISFSFWEVIPGVNRTVIADSAVKGRYHIMSFRGEYPFVVNYSIFEDGKPAKSLATPLPQELQNSLADLVELYENIRHLNRFDANHCPIMEFQTAENGRNYFLQYHRTRDFKPTTFKLEREPEKDEIEPWFVRGATLPEGADYKVTLIYGGMVHRVDKDKYEVKLLEKEDGSFDNHYYGVFVELMTKKRKIQIITEGNFDFSIRKLIAHHYPRSQTFKPEVSLLMHEDIFRDCNYRQLYEKARETGEDQYMDLHVVSDGTRAFIKKL
;
A
#
# COMPACT_ATOMS: atom_id res chain seq x y z
N GLN A 1 33.15 16.66 5.72
CA GLN A 1 33.37 17.00 4.30
C GLN A 1 32.38 18.10 3.96
N GLY A 2 32.84 19.14 3.28
CA GLY A 2 32.13 20.42 3.13
C GLY A 2 30.78 20.27 2.47
N ILE A 3 29.85 21.14 2.88
CA ILE A 3 28.53 21.32 2.26
C ILE A 3 28.77 21.50 0.76
N THR A 4 28.38 20.49 -0.01
CA THR A 4 28.21 20.61 -1.46
C THR A 4 27.12 21.65 -1.67
N ASP A 5 27.31 22.54 -2.63
CA ASP A 5 26.33 23.61 -2.91
C ASP A 5 24.95 22.97 -3.12
N TYR A 6 23.95 23.41 -2.34
CA TYR A 6 22.60 22.86 -2.35
C TYR A 6 22.01 22.90 -3.77
N ASP A 7 22.26 24.01 -4.47
CA ASP A 7 21.78 24.23 -5.81
C ASP A 7 22.45 23.27 -6.79
N GLU A 8 23.74 22.96 -6.60
CA GLU A 8 24.48 21.98 -7.40
C GLU A 8 23.93 20.56 -7.22
N ILE A 9 23.60 20.14 -5.98
CA ILE A 9 22.97 18.83 -5.74
C ILE A 9 21.58 18.79 -6.38
N LYS A 10 20.79 19.87 -6.20
CA LYS A 10 19.45 19.98 -6.77
C LYS A 10 19.49 19.87 -8.29
N GLU A 11 20.38 20.62 -8.96
CA GLU A 11 20.55 20.57 -10.40
C GLU A 11 20.97 19.17 -10.87
N LYS A 12 21.98 18.57 -10.24
CA LYS A 12 22.43 17.20 -10.55
C LYS A 12 21.32 16.16 -10.42
N ILE A 13 20.48 16.28 -9.39
CA ILE A 13 19.34 15.37 -9.22
C ILE A 13 18.38 15.58 -10.39
N LEU A 14 18.02 16.82 -10.71
CA LEU A 14 17.01 17.17 -11.73
C LEU A 14 17.44 16.90 -13.18
N GLU A 15 18.73 16.90 -13.47
CA GLU A 15 19.30 16.64 -14.80
C GLU A 15 19.24 15.17 -15.23
N ASP A 16 19.18 14.21 -14.29
CA ASP A 16 19.13 12.79 -14.63
C ASP A 16 17.69 12.33 -14.96
N GLU A 17 17.21 12.69 -16.14
CA GLU A 17 15.84 12.40 -16.58
C GLU A 17 15.48 10.92 -16.56
N ASN A 18 16.46 10.02 -16.63
CA ASN A 18 16.25 8.57 -16.62
C ASN A 18 16.10 7.99 -15.20
N LYS A 19 16.45 8.75 -14.15
CA LYS A 19 16.39 8.30 -12.76
C LYS A 19 15.25 8.91 -11.94
N ILE A 20 14.51 9.88 -12.49
CA ILE A 20 13.57 10.67 -11.70
C ILE A 20 12.13 10.20 -11.93
N GLU A 21 11.58 9.51 -10.93
CA GLU A 21 10.14 9.19 -10.81
C GLU A 21 9.21 10.41 -11.04
N PRO A 22 9.52 11.63 -10.54
CA PRO A 22 8.75 12.84 -10.85
C PRO A 22 8.40 13.12 -12.32
N TRP A 23 9.26 12.80 -13.28
CA TRP A 23 8.92 13.04 -14.70
C TRP A 23 7.88 12.06 -15.22
N ARG A 24 7.87 10.84 -14.66
CA ARG A 24 6.80 9.86 -14.90
C ARG A 24 5.48 10.36 -14.35
N TYR A 25 5.48 11.03 -13.18
CA TYR A 25 4.28 11.72 -12.68
C TYR A 25 3.81 12.81 -13.64
N CYS A 26 4.72 13.66 -14.11
CA CYS A 26 4.37 14.74 -15.04
C CYS A 26 3.72 14.20 -16.31
N LYS A 27 4.31 13.14 -16.91
CA LYS A 27 3.74 12.49 -18.09
C LYS A 27 2.34 11.93 -17.83
N LEU A 28 2.17 11.17 -16.75
CA LEU A 28 0.88 10.51 -16.45
C LEU A 28 -0.23 11.50 -16.06
N LEU A 29 0.13 12.58 -15.39
CA LEU A 29 -0.80 13.61 -14.93
C LEU A 29 -0.93 14.79 -15.91
N ASN A 30 -0.24 14.72 -17.06
CA ASN A 30 -0.17 15.80 -18.04
C ASN A 30 0.24 17.16 -17.43
N LEU A 31 1.26 17.13 -16.57
CA LEU A 31 1.82 18.32 -15.93
C LEU A 31 2.97 18.88 -16.76
N ASP A 32 3.08 20.21 -16.76
CA ASP A 32 4.22 20.93 -17.30
C ASP A 32 5.47 20.62 -16.45
N LYS A 33 6.49 20.03 -17.07
CA LYS A 33 7.70 19.57 -16.40
C LYS A 33 8.49 20.73 -15.79
N ASP A 34 8.59 21.85 -16.50
CA ASP A 34 9.41 22.99 -16.06
C ASP A 34 8.75 23.67 -14.86
N LYS A 35 7.42 23.82 -14.89
CA LYS A 35 6.67 24.31 -13.72
C LYS A 35 6.77 23.35 -12.55
N PHE A 36 6.64 22.04 -12.80
CA PHE A 36 6.74 21.04 -11.73
C PHE A 36 8.13 21.05 -11.07
N LYS A 37 9.20 21.28 -11.85
CA LYS A 37 10.57 21.39 -11.33
C LYS A 37 10.69 22.46 -10.25
N ASP A 38 9.99 23.58 -10.41
CA ASP A 38 9.98 24.70 -9.46
C ASP A 38 9.21 24.37 -8.17
N GLU A 39 8.32 23.39 -8.19
CA GLU A 39 7.54 22.92 -7.03
C GLU A 39 8.27 21.85 -6.19
N ILE A 40 9.38 21.29 -6.70
CA ILE A 40 10.11 20.23 -5.99
C ILE A 40 10.88 20.82 -4.80
N SER A 41 10.51 20.40 -3.60
CA SER A 41 11.23 20.68 -2.36
C SER A 41 12.26 19.60 -2.06
N PHE A 42 13.43 19.99 -1.56
CA PHE A 42 14.46 19.09 -1.05
C PHE A 42 14.66 19.32 0.44
N SER A 43 14.91 18.25 1.19
CA SER A 43 15.23 18.31 2.60
C SER A 43 16.48 17.47 2.91
N PHE A 44 17.28 17.96 3.85
CA PHE A 44 18.39 17.19 4.42
C PHE A 44 17.93 16.43 5.64
N TRP A 45 18.43 15.22 5.79
CA TRP A 45 18.08 14.33 6.89
C TRP A 45 19.34 13.94 7.66
N GLU A 46 19.24 14.03 8.98
CA GLU A 46 20.21 13.41 9.87
C GLU A 46 19.73 11.98 10.20
N VAL A 47 20.65 11.02 10.18
CA VAL A 47 20.33 9.64 10.54
C VAL A 47 20.17 9.55 12.05
N ILE A 48 18.99 9.14 12.51
CA ILE A 48 18.72 8.84 13.91
C ILE A 48 18.78 7.31 14.08
N PRO A 49 19.77 6.75 14.81
CA PRO A 49 19.85 5.31 15.06
C PRO A 49 18.59 4.76 15.74
N GLY A 50 18.19 3.53 15.43
CA GLY A 50 17.04 2.89 16.05
C GLY A 50 16.20 2.05 15.07
N VAL A 51 14.87 2.08 15.24
CA VAL A 51 13.91 1.27 14.47
C VAL A 51 12.92 2.18 13.75
N ASN A 52 12.78 2.00 12.44
CA ASN A 52 11.72 2.64 11.67
C ASN A 52 10.39 1.95 11.99
N ARG A 53 9.37 2.74 12.32
CA ARG A 53 8.04 2.24 12.63
C ARG A 53 7.00 2.95 11.79
N THR A 54 6.06 2.21 11.24
CA THR A 54 4.90 2.76 10.54
C THR A 54 3.65 2.43 11.32
N VAL A 55 2.78 3.41 11.53
CA VAL A 55 1.48 3.21 12.18
C VAL A 55 0.38 3.66 11.22
N ILE A 56 -0.65 2.84 11.08
CA ILE A 56 -1.86 3.13 10.33
C ILE A 56 -3.06 2.68 11.15
N ALA A 57 -4.02 3.55 11.46
CA ALA A 57 -5.33 3.13 11.95
C ALA A 57 -6.09 2.35 10.86
N ASP A 58 -6.82 1.30 11.24
CA ASP A 58 -7.66 0.59 10.29
C ASP A 58 -8.80 1.50 9.79
N SER A 59 -9.13 1.41 8.51
CA SER A 59 -10.18 2.25 7.91
C SER A 59 -11.59 1.74 8.14
N ALA A 60 -11.77 0.51 8.67
CA ALA A 60 -13.07 -0.13 8.87
C ALA A 60 -13.28 -0.70 10.28
N VAL A 61 -12.23 -1.10 10.98
CA VAL A 61 -12.32 -1.70 12.32
C VAL A 61 -11.87 -0.70 13.38
N LYS A 62 -12.82 -0.22 14.21
CA LYS A 62 -12.54 0.74 15.27
C LYS A 62 -11.50 0.18 16.25
N GLY A 63 -10.50 0.99 16.60
CA GLY A 63 -9.51 0.61 17.62
C GLY A 63 -8.44 -0.37 17.13
N ARG A 64 -8.46 -0.77 15.85
CA ARG A 64 -7.41 -1.57 15.21
C ARG A 64 -6.35 -0.66 14.60
N TYR A 65 -5.09 -1.00 14.84
CA TYR A 65 -3.91 -0.35 14.27
C TYR A 65 -2.98 -1.38 13.64
N HIS A 66 -2.41 -1.01 12.50
CA HIS A 66 -1.41 -1.77 11.78
C HIS A 66 -0.04 -1.12 12.03
N ILE A 67 0.85 -1.85 12.68
CA ILE A 67 2.15 -1.34 13.12
C ILE A 67 3.26 -2.18 12.50
N MET A 68 4.05 -1.56 11.63
CA MET A 68 5.18 -2.21 10.97
C MET A 68 6.47 -1.70 11.58
N SER A 69 7.39 -2.59 11.94
CA SER A 69 8.69 -2.24 12.52
C SER A 69 9.80 -2.81 11.65
N PHE A 70 10.72 -1.96 11.21
CA PHE A 70 11.82 -2.28 10.32
C PHE A 70 13.17 -1.76 10.86
N ARG A 71 14.16 -2.64 10.98
CA ARG A 71 15.57 -2.28 11.18
C ARG A 71 16.44 -3.17 10.30
N GLY A 72 17.13 -2.55 9.35
CA GLY A 72 17.97 -3.23 8.35
C GLY A 72 19.30 -3.78 8.89
N GLU A 73 19.69 -3.40 10.09
CA GLU A 73 20.93 -3.82 10.74
C GLU A 73 20.69 -4.80 11.90
N TYR A 74 21.69 -5.62 12.21
CA TYR A 74 21.58 -6.65 13.24
C TYR A 74 21.46 -6.03 14.66
N PRO A 75 20.55 -6.53 15.54
CA PRO A 75 19.59 -7.58 15.27
C PRO A 75 18.45 -7.08 14.37
N PHE A 76 18.21 -7.80 13.27
CA PHE A 76 17.24 -7.43 12.25
C PHE A 76 15.82 -7.44 12.84
N VAL A 77 15.06 -6.38 12.61
CA VAL A 77 13.65 -6.29 13.03
C VAL A 77 12.80 -6.18 11.78
N VAL A 78 11.93 -7.16 11.53
CA VAL A 78 10.91 -7.11 10.47
C VAL A 78 9.63 -7.70 11.02
N ASN A 79 8.80 -6.82 11.56
CA ASN A 79 7.58 -7.20 12.26
C ASN A 79 6.39 -6.42 11.72
N TYR A 80 5.26 -7.10 11.61
CA TYR A 80 3.95 -6.46 11.46
C TYR A 80 3.08 -6.91 12.64
N SER A 81 2.78 -5.97 13.53
CA SER A 81 1.85 -6.13 14.63
C SER A 81 0.48 -5.54 14.30
N ILE A 82 -0.58 -6.28 14.60
CA ILE A 82 -1.93 -5.73 14.71
C ILE A 82 -2.19 -5.47 16.18
N PHE A 83 -2.51 -4.22 16.51
CA PHE A 83 -2.80 -3.75 17.86
C PHE A 83 -4.27 -3.35 17.93
N GLU A 84 -5.03 -4.00 18.80
CA GLU A 84 -6.48 -3.82 18.93
C GLU A 84 -6.85 -3.64 20.39
N ASP A 85 -7.72 -2.67 20.67
CA ASP A 85 -8.28 -2.44 22.00
C ASP A 85 -7.20 -2.33 23.11
N GLY A 86 -6.10 -1.65 22.80
CA GLY A 86 -5.01 -1.42 23.74
C GLY A 86 -4.05 -2.61 23.95
N LYS A 87 -4.15 -3.67 23.13
CA LYS A 87 -3.28 -4.85 23.25
C LYS A 87 -2.81 -5.41 21.89
N PRO A 88 -1.65 -6.08 21.82
CA PRO A 88 -1.27 -6.83 20.64
C PRO A 88 -2.26 -7.97 20.37
N ALA A 89 -2.86 -7.99 19.17
CA ALA A 89 -3.81 -9.01 18.75
C ALA A 89 -3.19 -10.06 17.83
N LYS A 90 -2.29 -9.63 16.93
CA LYS A 90 -1.59 -10.51 15.98
C LYS A 90 -0.18 -9.99 15.71
N SER A 91 0.75 -10.90 15.46
CA SER A 91 2.10 -10.58 15.02
C SER A 91 2.47 -11.46 13.84
N LEU A 92 3.04 -10.86 12.80
CA LEU A 92 3.46 -11.50 11.56
C LEU A 92 4.95 -11.22 11.29
N ALA A 93 5.56 -12.02 10.41
CA ALA A 93 7.00 -12.07 10.14
C ALA A 93 7.81 -12.47 11.39
N THR A 94 8.66 -11.58 11.95
CA THR A 94 9.47 -11.91 13.14
C THR A 94 8.81 -11.41 14.44
N PRO A 95 9.00 -12.08 15.58
CA PRO A 95 8.62 -11.53 16.89
C PRO A 95 9.25 -10.16 17.11
N LEU A 96 8.49 -9.27 17.75
CA LEU A 96 8.99 -7.95 18.14
C LEU A 96 9.75 -8.06 19.47
N PRO A 97 10.95 -7.48 19.62
CA PRO A 97 11.63 -7.39 20.91
C PRO A 97 10.72 -6.82 22.01
N GLN A 98 10.82 -7.35 23.23
CA GLN A 98 9.90 -7.01 24.32
C GLN A 98 9.81 -5.51 24.59
N GLU A 99 10.93 -4.79 24.51
CA GLU A 99 10.98 -3.33 24.69
C GLU A 99 10.13 -2.58 23.65
N LEU A 100 10.20 -3.00 22.38
CA LEU A 100 9.42 -2.43 21.29
C LEU A 100 7.95 -2.86 21.33
N GLN A 101 7.67 -4.04 21.88
CA GLN A 101 6.32 -4.52 22.13
C GLN A 101 5.64 -3.72 23.24
N ASN A 102 6.37 -3.41 24.32
CA ASN A 102 5.88 -2.60 25.42
C ASN A 102 5.58 -1.15 25.00
N SER A 103 6.30 -0.61 24.00
CA SER A 103 6.10 0.75 23.49
C SER A 103 5.01 0.89 22.42
N LEU A 104 4.29 -0.19 22.07
CA LEU A 104 3.22 -0.13 21.08
C LEU A 104 2.09 0.83 21.48
N ALA A 105 1.72 0.84 22.77
CA ALA A 105 0.66 1.73 23.28
C ALA A 105 1.07 3.21 23.15
N ASP A 106 2.27 3.56 23.62
CA ASP A 106 2.81 4.92 23.53
C ASP A 106 2.94 5.39 22.07
N LEU A 107 3.29 4.48 21.15
CA LEU A 107 3.38 4.79 19.73
C LEU A 107 2.00 5.05 19.11
N VAL A 108 0.98 4.28 19.49
CA VAL A 108 -0.41 4.51 19.07
C VAL A 108 -0.96 5.81 19.65
N GLU A 109 -0.64 6.12 20.90
CA GLU A 109 -1.00 7.40 21.52
C GLU A 109 -0.38 8.58 20.78
N LEU A 110 0.92 8.51 20.44
CA LEU A 110 1.58 9.54 19.64
C LEU A 110 0.94 9.69 18.26
N TYR A 111 0.59 8.57 17.60
CA TYR A 111 -0.12 8.58 16.32
C TYR A 111 -1.46 9.33 16.43
N GLU A 112 -2.28 9.00 17.42
CA GLU A 112 -3.58 9.65 17.63
C GLU A 112 -3.44 11.13 18.00
N ASN A 113 -2.45 11.49 18.83
CA ASN A 113 -2.15 12.88 19.16
C ASN A 113 -1.82 13.71 17.91
N ILE A 114 -1.02 13.16 16.99
CA ILE A 114 -0.71 13.83 15.71
C ILE A 114 -1.96 13.89 14.83
N ARG A 115 -2.74 12.81 14.74
CA ARG A 115 -3.95 12.71 13.91
C ARG A 115 -5.02 13.73 14.29
N HIS A 116 -5.05 14.12 15.57
CA HIS A 116 -6.01 15.08 16.14
C HIS A 116 -5.50 16.53 16.23
N LEU A 117 -4.32 16.85 15.70
CA LEU A 117 -3.90 18.26 15.61
C LEU A 117 -4.83 19.04 14.68
N ASN A 118 -5.13 20.30 15.00
CA ASN A 118 -6.10 21.16 14.29
C ASN A 118 -5.95 21.26 12.76
N ARG A 119 -4.78 20.96 12.21
CA ARG A 119 -4.50 21.00 10.76
C ARG A 119 -4.79 19.69 10.03
N PHE A 120 -5.10 18.63 10.75
CA PHE A 120 -5.39 17.30 10.21
C PHE A 120 -6.86 16.94 10.47
N ASP A 121 -7.39 16.09 9.59
CA ASP A 121 -8.70 15.48 9.80
C ASP A 121 -8.53 14.26 10.70
N ALA A 122 -9.13 14.33 11.90
CA ALA A 122 -9.10 13.24 12.88
C ALA A 122 -9.80 11.96 12.38
N ASN A 123 -10.71 12.06 11.41
CA ASN A 123 -11.34 10.90 10.81
C ASN A 123 -10.43 10.19 9.80
N HIS A 124 -9.37 10.84 9.34
CA HIS A 124 -8.43 10.26 8.39
C HIS A 124 -7.59 9.15 9.03
N CYS A 125 -7.25 8.09 8.30
CA CYS A 125 -6.42 6.97 8.77
C CYS A 125 -5.02 6.95 8.11
N PRO A 126 -4.23 8.03 8.22
CA PRO A 126 -2.98 8.21 7.47
C PRO A 126 -1.95 7.12 7.76
N ILE A 127 -1.04 6.89 6.80
CA ILE A 127 0.22 6.20 7.07
C ILE A 127 1.15 7.22 7.72
N MET A 128 1.51 7.00 8.97
CA MET A 128 2.52 7.81 9.64
C MET A 128 3.77 7.00 9.89
N GLU A 129 4.91 7.60 9.56
CA GLU A 129 6.22 7.03 9.78
C GLU A 129 6.90 7.67 10.97
N PHE A 130 7.56 6.84 11.76
CA PHE A 130 8.25 7.20 12.98
C PHE A 130 9.63 6.55 13.00
N GLN A 131 10.56 7.17 13.70
CA GLN A 131 11.80 6.56 14.14
C GLN A 131 11.75 6.40 15.66
N THR A 132 11.80 5.17 16.16
CA THR A 132 12.04 4.90 17.59
C THR A 132 13.54 4.84 17.80
N ALA A 133 14.11 5.85 18.43
CA ALA A 133 15.54 5.90 18.74
C ALA A 133 15.95 4.87 19.79
N GLU A 134 17.25 4.62 19.92
CA GLU A 134 17.80 3.63 20.88
C GLU A 134 17.45 3.94 22.34
N ASN A 135 17.21 5.21 22.68
CA ASN A 135 16.73 5.63 24.00
C ASN A 135 15.21 5.49 24.20
N GLY A 136 14.50 4.87 23.25
CA GLY A 136 13.06 4.67 23.27
C GLY A 136 12.22 5.87 22.79
N ARG A 137 12.84 7.02 22.49
CA ARG A 137 12.10 8.21 22.02
C ARG A 137 11.59 8.01 20.60
N ASN A 138 10.31 8.30 20.38
CA ASN A 138 9.70 8.31 19.06
C ASN A 138 9.82 9.68 18.40
N TYR A 139 10.26 9.71 17.14
CA TYR A 139 10.29 10.88 16.28
C TYR A 139 9.34 10.67 15.11
N PHE A 140 8.42 11.60 14.89
CA PHE A 140 7.57 11.60 13.70
C PHE A 140 8.38 12.05 12.48
N LEU A 141 8.24 11.32 11.37
CA LEU A 141 9.00 11.56 10.13
C LEU A 141 8.10 12.06 9.00
N GLN A 142 7.09 11.28 8.64
CA GLN A 142 6.28 11.51 7.45
C GLN A 142 4.80 11.17 7.69
N TYR A 143 3.93 11.87 6.96
CA TYR A 143 2.49 11.68 6.96
C TYR A 143 2.02 11.50 5.51
N HIS A 144 1.40 10.36 5.22
CA HIS A 144 0.82 10.09 3.91
C HIS A 144 -0.68 9.87 4.03
N ARG A 145 -1.43 10.63 3.24
CA ARG A 145 -2.88 10.49 3.18
C ARG A 145 -3.32 9.16 2.56
N THR A 146 -4.38 8.61 3.11
CA THR A 146 -5.02 7.34 2.76
C THR A 146 -6.55 7.52 2.71
N ARG A 147 -7.29 6.76 3.51
CA ARG A 147 -8.74 6.74 3.59
C ARG A 147 -9.20 7.33 4.91
N ASP A 148 -10.43 7.81 4.90
CA ASP A 148 -11.13 8.16 6.11
C ASP A 148 -11.73 6.91 6.75
N PHE A 149 -11.86 6.93 8.06
CA PHE A 149 -12.49 5.88 8.83
C PHE A 149 -13.97 5.78 8.45
N LYS A 150 -14.39 4.57 8.06
CA LYS A 150 -15.76 4.20 7.73
C LYS A 150 -16.04 2.84 8.41
N PRO A 151 -16.61 2.84 9.61
CA PRO A 151 -16.75 1.61 10.39
C PRO A 151 -17.60 0.58 9.65
N THR A 152 -17.20 -0.69 9.69
CA THR A 152 -18.07 -1.79 9.24
C THR A 152 -19.34 -1.84 10.07
N THR A 153 -20.45 -2.20 9.44
CA THR A 153 -21.77 -2.34 10.09
C THR A 153 -22.16 -3.79 10.35
N PHE A 154 -21.33 -4.75 9.96
CA PHE A 154 -21.59 -6.17 10.11
C PHE A 154 -20.33 -6.95 10.41
N LYS A 155 -20.51 -8.23 10.76
CA LYS A 155 -19.43 -9.19 10.98
C LYS A 155 -19.69 -10.44 10.15
N LEU A 156 -18.65 -10.94 9.50
CA LEU A 156 -18.71 -12.06 8.58
C LEU A 156 -18.44 -13.37 9.34
N GLU A 157 -19.49 -13.90 9.98
CA GLU A 157 -19.39 -15.07 10.88
C GLU A 157 -19.63 -16.41 10.18
N ARG A 158 -20.15 -16.42 8.94
CA ARG A 158 -20.33 -17.65 8.17
C ARG A 158 -18.99 -18.20 7.68
N GLU A 159 -19.00 -19.47 7.26
CA GLU A 159 -17.90 -20.06 6.50
C GLU A 159 -17.97 -19.68 5.01
N PRO A 160 -16.86 -19.78 4.26
CA PRO A 160 -16.89 -19.63 2.80
C PRO A 160 -17.89 -20.59 2.16
N GLU A 161 -18.70 -20.06 1.24
CA GLU A 161 -19.58 -20.85 0.41
C GLU A 161 -18.81 -21.58 -0.70
N LYS A 162 -19.53 -22.41 -1.46
CA LYS A 162 -18.93 -23.08 -2.61
C LYS A 162 -18.35 -22.05 -3.59
N ASP A 163 -17.10 -22.29 -3.99
CA ASP A 163 -16.32 -21.47 -4.92
C ASP A 163 -15.88 -20.10 -4.37
N GLU A 164 -16.11 -19.83 -3.08
CA GLU A 164 -15.51 -18.70 -2.37
C GLU A 164 -14.11 -19.05 -1.86
N ILE A 165 -13.22 -18.06 -1.87
CA ILE A 165 -11.86 -18.15 -1.33
C ILE A 165 -11.73 -17.14 -0.18
N GLU A 166 -11.14 -17.56 0.93
CA GLU A 166 -10.77 -16.65 2.04
C GLU A 166 -9.31 -16.19 1.84
N PRO A 167 -9.04 -14.87 1.76
CA PRO A 167 -7.69 -14.34 1.65
C PRO A 167 -6.94 -14.47 2.98
N TRP A 168 -5.60 -14.52 2.93
CA TRP A 168 -4.77 -14.59 4.14
C TRP A 168 -4.79 -13.30 4.96
N PHE A 169 -5.02 -12.18 4.29
CA PHE A 169 -5.10 -10.86 4.90
C PHE A 169 -6.14 -10.02 4.17
N VAL A 170 -6.84 -9.22 4.96
CA VAL A 170 -7.85 -8.28 4.50
C VAL A 170 -7.72 -6.98 5.29
N ARG A 171 -7.99 -5.87 4.60
CA ARG A 171 -8.18 -4.55 5.20
C ARG A 171 -9.32 -3.85 4.49
N GLY A 172 -10.17 -3.16 5.25
CA GLY A 172 -11.34 -2.44 4.73
C GLY A 172 -12.56 -3.35 4.59
N ALA A 173 -13.75 -2.75 4.53
CA ALA A 173 -15.02 -3.47 4.55
C ALA A 173 -15.91 -3.08 3.35
N THR A 174 -16.79 -4.00 2.97
CA THR A 174 -17.87 -3.78 1.99
C THR A 174 -19.20 -3.53 2.72
N LEU A 175 -20.30 -3.47 1.97
CA LEU A 175 -21.64 -3.68 2.55
C LEU A 175 -21.83 -5.16 2.94
N PRO A 176 -22.83 -5.49 3.80
CA PRO A 176 -23.12 -6.86 4.22
C PRO A 176 -23.38 -7.84 3.07
N GLU A 177 -24.05 -7.38 2.02
CA GLU A 177 -24.32 -8.12 0.79
C GLU A 177 -23.10 -8.26 -0.13
N GLY A 178 -21.95 -7.69 0.24
CA GLY A 178 -20.77 -7.64 -0.60
C GLY A 178 -20.83 -6.55 -1.67
N ALA A 179 -19.95 -6.65 -2.65
CA ALA A 179 -19.91 -5.79 -3.82
C ALA A 179 -19.25 -6.51 -5.00
N ASP A 180 -19.76 -6.21 -6.19
CA ASP A 180 -19.19 -6.70 -7.45
C ASP A 180 -18.16 -5.71 -7.98
N TYR A 181 -17.01 -6.22 -8.37
CA TYR A 181 -15.88 -5.44 -8.88
C TYR A 181 -15.41 -6.01 -10.20
N LYS A 182 -15.24 -5.13 -11.19
CA LYS A 182 -14.51 -5.45 -12.41
C LYS A 182 -13.02 -5.18 -12.19
N VAL A 183 -12.24 -6.23 -11.94
CA VAL A 183 -10.84 -6.14 -11.52
C VAL A 183 -9.91 -6.38 -12.71
N THR A 184 -8.99 -5.46 -12.96
CA THR A 184 -8.00 -5.59 -14.03
C THR A 184 -6.95 -6.65 -13.66
N LEU A 185 -6.83 -7.68 -14.48
CA LEU A 185 -5.82 -8.74 -14.38
C LEU A 185 -4.51 -8.35 -15.05
N ILE A 186 -4.63 -7.85 -16.28
CA ILE A 186 -3.51 -7.56 -17.19
C ILE A 186 -3.81 -6.26 -17.90
N TYR A 187 -2.85 -5.33 -17.90
CA TYR A 187 -2.98 -4.07 -18.62
C TYR A 187 -2.34 -4.23 -19.99
N GLY A 188 -3.13 -4.15 -21.07
CA GLY A 188 -2.65 -4.40 -22.44
C GLY A 188 -1.50 -3.46 -22.81
N GLY A 189 -1.63 -2.17 -22.48
CA GLY A 189 -0.58 -1.16 -22.68
C GLY A 189 0.72 -1.41 -21.92
N MET A 190 0.71 -2.30 -20.91
CA MET A 190 1.90 -2.65 -20.13
C MET A 190 2.57 -3.96 -20.55
N VAL A 191 1.94 -4.76 -21.41
CA VAL A 191 2.48 -6.06 -21.83
C VAL A 191 3.72 -5.90 -22.72
N HIS A 192 3.84 -4.79 -23.44
CA HIS A 192 4.93 -4.54 -24.40
C HIS A 192 6.21 -3.95 -23.78
N ARG A 193 6.62 -4.34 -22.56
CA ARG A 193 7.77 -3.73 -21.86
C ARG A 193 9.09 -3.66 -22.63
N VAL A 194 9.29 -4.56 -23.59
CA VAL A 194 10.50 -4.63 -24.42
C VAL A 194 10.48 -3.57 -25.53
N ASP A 195 9.30 -3.18 -25.99
CA ASP A 195 9.10 -2.18 -27.02
C ASP A 195 8.70 -0.86 -26.35
N LYS A 196 9.71 -0.08 -25.95
CA LYS A 196 9.52 1.18 -25.21
C LYS A 196 8.63 2.18 -25.96
N ASP A 197 8.58 2.09 -27.29
CA ASP A 197 7.77 2.97 -28.15
C ASP A 197 6.28 2.59 -28.12
N LYS A 198 5.96 1.35 -27.71
CA LYS A 198 4.57 0.86 -27.50
C LYS A 198 4.13 0.80 -26.05
N TYR A 199 5.05 1.08 -25.12
CA TYR A 199 4.74 1.12 -23.70
C TYR A 199 4.04 2.44 -23.35
N GLU A 200 2.71 2.46 -23.51
CA GLU A 200 1.87 3.60 -23.15
C GLU A 200 0.99 3.25 -21.95
N VAL A 201 1.41 3.71 -20.77
CA VAL A 201 0.59 3.62 -19.57
C VAL A 201 -0.37 4.81 -19.54
N LYS A 202 -1.67 4.53 -19.56
CA LYS A 202 -2.72 5.55 -19.41
C LYS A 202 -3.34 5.44 -18.04
N LEU A 203 -3.49 6.58 -17.35
CA LEU A 203 -4.31 6.61 -16.15
C LEU A 203 -5.77 6.37 -16.55
N LEU A 204 -6.38 5.37 -15.93
CA LEU A 204 -7.81 5.16 -16.09
C LEU A 204 -8.56 6.19 -15.25
N GLU A 205 -9.64 6.74 -15.80
CA GLU A 205 -10.54 7.63 -15.06
C GLU A 205 -11.23 6.86 -13.94
N LYS A 206 -11.67 5.64 -14.24
CA LYS A 206 -12.33 4.72 -13.32
C LYS A 206 -11.74 3.33 -13.47
N GLU A 207 -11.48 2.72 -12.33
CA GLU A 207 -11.08 1.32 -12.21
C GLU A 207 -11.56 0.86 -10.84
N ASP A 208 -12.39 -0.19 -10.82
CA ASP A 208 -12.89 -0.73 -9.56
C ASP A 208 -11.74 -1.36 -8.76
N GLY A 209 -10.88 -2.13 -9.43
CA GLY A 209 -9.69 -2.67 -8.80
C GLY A 209 -8.69 -3.29 -9.75
N SER A 210 -7.61 -3.82 -9.18
CA SER A 210 -6.60 -4.55 -9.95
C SER A 210 -5.97 -5.67 -9.14
N PHE A 211 -5.36 -6.61 -9.87
CA PHE A 211 -4.33 -7.49 -9.32
C PHE A 211 -2.97 -6.78 -9.37
N ASP A 212 -2.20 -6.94 -8.30
CA ASP A 212 -0.90 -6.31 -8.16
C ASP A 212 0.20 -7.05 -8.94
N ASN A 213 0.35 -6.72 -10.22
CA ASN A 213 1.38 -7.28 -11.11
C ASN A 213 2.25 -6.19 -11.76
N HIS A 214 2.27 -4.97 -11.21
CA HIS A 214 2.82 -3.81 -11.90
C HIS A 214 4.18 -3.41 -11.36
N TYR A 215 5.09 -3.13 -12.29
CA TYR A 215 6.44 -2.68 -11.97
C TYR A 215 6.58 -1.17 -12.20
N TYR A 216 5.49 -0.49 -12.56
CA TYR A 216 5.45 0.94 -12.80
C TYR A 216 4.93 1.65 -11.54
N GLY A 217 5.86 2.00 -10.64
CA GLY A 217 5.58 2.53 -9.31
C GLY A 217 4.63 3.74 -9.32
N VAL A 218 4.94 4.77 -10.11
CA VAL A 218 4.09 5.98 -10.23
C VAL A 218 2.64 5.65 -10.58
N PHE A 219 2.41 4.79 -11.58
CA PHE A 219 1.07 4.46 -12.05
C PHE A 219 0.24 3.86 -10.93
N VAL A 220 0.78 2.87 -10.23
CA VAL A 220 0.04 2.23 -9.16
C VAL A 220 -0.14 3.14 -7.95
N GLU A 221 0.85 3.97 -7.61
CA GLU A 221 0.70 4.96 -6.56
C GLU A 221 -0.44 5.96 -6.87
N LEU A 222 -0.65 6.30 -8.15
CA LEU A 222 -1.78 7.12 -8.60
C LEU A 222 -3.10 6.34 -8.63
N MET A 223 -3.09 5.11 -9.15
CA MET A 223 -4.29 4.30 -9.32
C MET A 223 -4.84 3.74 -8.00
N THR A 224 -3.99 3.38 -7.04
CA THR A 224 -4.42 2.86 -5.71
C THR A 224 -5.28 3.83 -4.93
N LYS A 225 -5.12 5.14 -5.16
CA LYS A 225 -5.99 6.19 -4.59
C LYS A 225 -7.40 6.18 -5.19
N LYS A 226 -7.53 5.74 -6.45
CA LYS A 226 -8.79 5.69 -7.19
C LYS A 226 -9.52 4.35 -7.04
N ARG A 227 -8.79 3.26 -6.80
CA ARG A 227 -9.33 1.91 -6.69
C ARG A 227 -10.19 1.74 -5.46
N LYS A 228 -11.31 1.03 -5.64
CA LYS A 228 -12.14 0.52 -4.55
C LYS A 228 -11.49 -0.73 -3.96
N ILE A 229 -11.02 -1.66 -4.79
CA ILE A 229 -10.37 -2.89 -4.35
C ILE A 229 -8.95 -3.03 -4.92
N GLN A 230 -8.03 -3.54 -4.10
CA GLN A 230 -6.72 -4.00 -4.56
C GLN A 230 -6.49 -5.43 -4.10
N ILE A 231 -6.11 -6.28 -5.04
CA ILE A 231 -5.80 -7.67 -4.75
C ILE A 231 -4.30 -7.87 -4.98
N ILE A 232 -3.62 -8.39 -3.98
CA ILE A 232 -2.20 -8.72 -4.03
C ILE A 232 -2.15 -10.25 -4.03
N THR A 233 -1.68 -10.82 -5.13
CA THR A 233 -1.53 -12.27 -5.28
C THR A 233 -0.07 -12.61 -5.22
N GLU A 234 0.30 -13.46 -4.27
CA GLU A 234 1.68 -13.88 -4.08
C GLU A 234 1.70 -15.35 -3.68
N GLY A 235 2.68 -16.10 -4.19
CA GLY A 235 2.87 -17.51 -3.82
C GLY A 235 3.36 -17.70 -2.39
N ASN A 236 3.83 -16.63 -1.72
CA ASN A 236 4.38 -16.70 -0.37
C ASN A 236 3.93 -15.50 0.48
N PHE A 237 3.01 -15.77 1.41
CA PHE A 237 2.47 -14.76 2.34
C PHE A 237 3.54 -14.03 3.16
N ASP A 238 4.52 -14.76 3.72
CA ASP A 238 5.57 -14.15 4.55
C ASP A 238 6.42 -13.15 3.74
N PHE A 239 6.73 -13.49 2.49
CA PHE A 239 7.46 -12.60 1.60
C PHE A 239 6.69 -11.30 1.31
N SER A 240 5.38 -11.39 1.06
CA SER A 240 4.51 -10.22 0.85
C SER A 240 4.46 -9.32 2.08
N ILE A 241 4.31 -9.92 3.27
CA ILE A 241 4.30 -9.18 4.53
C ILE A 241 5.64 -8.48 4.76
N ARG A 242 6.77 -9.12 4.46
CA ARG A 242 8.10 -8.48 4.56
C ARG A 242 8.27 -7.30 3.61
N LYS A 243 7.81 -7.42 2.35
CA LYS A 243 7.81 -6.30 1.40
C LYS A 243 6.98 -5.13 1.93
N LEU A 244 5.81 -5.44 2.49
CA LEU A 244 4.92 -4.45 3.10
C LEU A 244 5.57 -3.70 4.25
N ILE A 245 6.32 -4.40 5.11
CA ILE A 245 7.05 -3.79 6.23
C ILE A 245 8.19 -2.88 5.75
N ALA A 246 8.94 -3.30 4.71
CA ALA A 246 10.19 -2.64 4.32
C ALA A 246 10.05 -1.52 3.28
N HIS A 247 8.95 -1.45 2.53
CA HIS A 247 8.84 -0.56 1.36
C HIS A 247 7.59 0.32 1.40
N HIS A 248 7.69 1.57 0.92
CA HIS A 248 6.55 2.51 0.88
C HIS A 248 5.46 2.07 -0.10
N TYR A 249 5.86 1.56 -1.26
CA TYR A 249 4.94 1.29 -2.35
C TYR A 249 3.93 0.17 -2.03
N PRO A 250 4.35 -1.00 -1.50
CA PRO A 250 3.43 -2.00 -0.96
C PRO A 250 2.46 -1.44 0.09
N ARG A 251 2.91 -0.53 0.96
CA ARG A 251 2.03 0.11 1.95
C ARG A 251 0.94 0.94 1.29
N SER A 252 1.26 1.71 0.27
CA SER A 252 0.25 2.41 -0.53
C SER A 252 -0.79 1.46 -1.12
N GLN A 253 -0.35 0.34 -1.69
CA GLN A 253 -1.24 -0.65 -2.30
C GLN A 253 -2.16 -1.32 -1.27
N THR A 254 -1.69 -1.53 -0.05
CA THR A 254 -2.48 -2.17 1.02
C THR A 254 -3.35 -1.19 1.79
N PHE A 255 -3.00 0.11 1.88
CA PHE A 255 -3.67 1.07 2.78
C PHE A 255 -4.41 2.23 2.09
N LYS A 256 -4.19 2.46 0.78
CA LYS A 256 -4.92 3.51 0.04
C LYS A 256 -6.22 3.06 -0.62
N PRO A 257 -6.41 1.82 -1.11
CA PRO A 257 -7.70 1.35 -1.64
C PRO A 257 -8.79 1.31 -0.56
N GLU A 258 -10.06 1.14 -0.91
CA GLU A 258 -11.12 0.97 0.10
C GLU A 258 -11.03 -0.40 0.77
N VAL A 259 -10.86 -1.45 -0.04
CA VAL A 259 -10.59 -2.83 0.37
C VAL A 259 -9.26 -3.29 -0.21
N SER A 260 -8.46 -4.01 0.58
CA SER A 260 -7.21 -4.62 0.13
C SER A 260 -7.12 -6.05 0.61
N LEU A 261 -6.86 -6.96 -0.32
CA LEU A 261 -6.79 -8.40 -0.08
C LEU A 261 -5.40 -8.90 -0.44
N LEU A 262 -4.84 -9.79 0.39
CA LEU A 262 -3.63 -10.55 0.08
C LEU A 262 -3.95 -12.03 0.15
N MET A 263 -3.75 -12.74 -0.96
CA MET A 263 -4.20 -14.12 -1.14
C MET A 263 -3.29 -14.94 -2.04
N HIS A 264 -3.48 -16.26 -2.02
CA HIS A 264 -2.84 -17.17 -2.96
C HIS A 264 -3.35 -16.95 -4.39
N GLU A 265 -2.57 -17.37 -5.37
CA GLU A 265 -2.91 -17.38 -6.81
C GLU A 265 -4.06 -18.35 -7.16
N ASP A 266 -4.72 -18.96 -6.17
CA ASP A 266 -5.80 -19.92 -6.37
C ASP A 266 -7.00 -19.33 -7.11
N ILE A 267 -7.20 -18.01 -6.98
CA ILE A 267 -8.17 -17.26 -7.76
C ILE A 267 -7.86 -17.28 -9.26
N PHE A 268 -6.73 -17.81 -9.71
CA PHE A 268 -6.42 -17.97 -11.14
C PHE A 268 -6.49 -19.41 -11.63
N ARG A 269 -6.79 -20.41 -10.79
CA ARG A 269 -6.71 -21.85 -11.18
C ARG A 269 -7.45 -22.18 -12.47
N ASP A 270 -8.67 -21.67 -12.62
CA ASP A 270 -9.49 -21.91 -13.83
C ASP A 270 -9.35 -20.82 -14.89
N CYS A 271 -8.49 -19.83 -14.65
CA CYS A 271 -8.21 -18.77 -15.60
C CYS A 271 -7.05 -19.20 -16.49
N ASN A 272 -7.26 -19.18 -17.80
CA ASN A 272 -6.15 -19.35 -18.73
C ASN A 272 -5.34 -18.04 -18.80
N TYR A 273 -4.57 -17.75 -17.74
CA TYR A 273 -3.81 -16.51 -17.58
C TYR A 273 -2.89 -16.25 -18.77
N ARG A 274 -2.30 -17.32 -19.33
CA ARG A 274 -1.46 -17.23 -20.53
C ARG A 274 -2.25 -16.75 -21.75
N GLN A 275 -3.43 -17.32 -22.01
CA GLN A 275 -4.28 -16.86 -23.12
C GLN A 275 -4.73 -15.40 -22.92
N LEU A 276 -5.07 -15.01 -21.69
CA LEU A 276 -5.40 -13.61 -21.38
C LEU A 276 -4.21 -12.70 -21.65
N TYR A 277 -3.00 -13.09 -21.25
CA TYR A 277 -1.79 -12.33 -21.50
C TYR A 277 -1.48 -12.20 -23.00
N GLU A 278 -1.57 -13.30 -23.74
CA GLU A 278 -1.38 -13.31 -25.20
C GLU A 278 -2.42 -12.42 -25.89
N LYS A 279 -3.69 -12.50 -25.49
CA LYS A 279 -4.75 -11.63 -26.00
C LYS A 279 -4.49 -10.15 -25.68
N ALA A 280 -4.10 -9.82 -24.45
CA ALA A 280 -3.75 -8.45 -24.04
C ALA A 280 -2.59 -7.90 -24.88
N ARG A 281 -1.60 -8.74 -25.16
CA ARG A 281 -0.45 -8.41 -26.02
C ARG A 281 -0.84 -8.20 -27.48
N GLU A 282 -1.77 -9.00 -28.00
CA GLU A 282 -2.20 -8.91 -29.41
C GLU A 282 -3.11 -7.71 -29.66
N THR A 283 -4.02 -7.45 -28.73
CA THR A 283 -5.06 -6.42 -28.87
C THR A 283 -4.64 -5.07 -28.28
N GLY A 284 -3.69 -5.06 -27.34
CA GLY A 284 -3.40 -3.89 -26.51
C GLY A 284 -4.50 -3.59 -25.48
N GLU A 285 -5.54 -4.43 -25.38
CA GLU A 285 -6.67 -4.24 -24.47
C GLU A 285 -6.41 -4.86 -23.10
N ASP A 286 -6.87 -4.16 -22.07
CA ASP A 286 -6.86 -4.67 -20.70
C ASP A 286 -7.76 -5.89 -20.56
N GLN A 287 -7.32 -6.85 -19.74
CA GLN A 287 -8.07 -8.05 -19.41
C GLN A 287 -8.57 -7.97 -17.98
N TYR A 288 -9.80 -8.43 -17.78
CA TYR A 288 -10.54 -8.22 -16.55
C TYR A 288 -11.06 -9.55 -15.98
N MET A 289 -11.38 -9.53 -14.69
CA MET A 289 -12.12 -10.55 -13.98
C MET A 289 -13.21 -9.87 -13.17
N ASP A 290 -14.44 -10.35 -13.29
CA ASP A 290 -15.54 -9.91 -12.46
C ASP A 290 -15.55 -10.73 -11.17
N LEU A 291 -15.58 -10.04 -10.04
CA LEU A 291 -15.42 -10.62 -8.72
C LEU A 291 -16.51 -10.11 -7.78
N HIS A 292 -17.13 -11.01 -7.04
CA HIS A 292 -17.93 -10.67 -5.87
C HIS A 292 -17.07 -10.75 -4.63
N VAL A 293 -17.07 -9.71 -3.80
CA VAL A 293 -16.31 -9.66 -2.56
C VAL A 293 -17.21 -9.19 -1.42
N VAL A 294 -17.23 -9.96 -0.34
CA VAL A 294 -17.81 -9.56 0.95
C VAL A 294 -16.70 -9.46 1.98
N SER A 295 -16.64 -8.35 2.72
CA SER A 295 -15.64 -8.14 3.76
C SER A 295 -16.17 -7.30 4.92
N ASP A 296 -15.85 -7.74 6.15
CA ASP A 296 -16.12 -6.97 7.38
C ASP A 296 -14.87 -6.23 7.91
N GLY A 297 -13.78 -6.17 7.14
CA GLY A 297 -12.49 -5.61 7.56
C GLY A 297 -11.62 -6.54 8.40
N THR A 298 -12.11 -7.71 8.82
CA THR A 298 -11.34 -8.74 9.55
C THR A 298 -11.27 -10.06 8.78
N ARG A 299 -12.35 -10.41 8.08
CA ARG A 299 -12.47 -11.51 7.14
C ARG A 299 -12.98 -11.00 5.80
N ALA A 300 -12.73 -11.77 4.76
CA ALA A 300 -13.35 -11.56 3.47
C ALA A 300 -13.57 -12.89 2.77
N PHE A 301 -14.58 -12.93 1.91
CA PHE A 301 -14.74 -14.00 0.93
C PHE A 301 -14.82 -13.38 -0.46
N ILE A 302 -14.13 -14.02 -1.40
CA ILE A 302 -14.08 -13.61 -2.81
C ILE A 302 -14.53 -14.76 -3.69
N LYS A 303 -15.37 -14.44 -4.68
CA LYS A 303 -15.89 -15.38 -5.67
C LYS A 303 -15.81 -14.78 -7.06
N LYS A 304 -15.52 -15.61 -8.06
CA LYS A 304 -15.63 -15.22 -9.47
C LYS A 304 -17.09 -15.21 -9.92
N LEU A 305 -17.47 -14.19 -10.68
CA LEU A 305 -18.78 -14.09 -11.31
C LEU A 305 -18.80 -14.72 -12.70
#